data_AF-A0A376C0H9-F1
#
_entry.id   AF-A0A376C0H9-F1
#
_cell.length_a   1.000
_cell.length_b   1.000
_cell.length_c   1.000
_cell.angle_alpha   90.00
_cell.angle_beta   90.00
_cell.angle_gamma   90.00
#
_symmetry.space_group_name_H-M   'P 1'
#
loop_
_entity.id
_entity.type
_entity.pdbx_description
1 polymer ?
#
loop_
_entity_poly.entity_id
_entity_poly.type
_entity_poly.pdbx_seq_one_letter_code
_entity_poly.pdbx_strand_id
1 'polypeptide(L)'
;MFVIIIIKEAVGGIGLAVIQVGTHAVAQGVLSVFQGEGFRQAFWSGALGSLGASGFQAVAGKFAKSTIGTIAFGALSGGIGAELSDGNFWEGAVIGGVVAGLNHGLHKMSANLESKSIAEKELNAVGVKNINATAPNTQDSLDKVLSTDTLSSMHKDSGKVGITYGKTSQNNYLGETDSKTGKIIINKSKKFSYYKLYATVGHELVHAIDYVKGTANNIFNNYLKYYKGDKAPANVFYREALEFRAYQWEMSHAPSSLSKQWYNYYKTKNGW
;
A
#
# COMPACT_ATOMS: atom_id res chain seq x y z
N MET A 1 -6.75 29.50 8.67
CA MET A 1 -5.57 29.32 9.56
C MET A 1 -4.97 27.91 9.49
N PHE A 2 -5.74 26.85 9.25
CA PHE A 2 -5.22 25.46 9.15
C PHE A 2 -4.41 25.12 7.88
N VAL A 3 -4.68 25.75 6.74
CA VAL A 3 -3.97 25.48 5.47
C VAL A 3 -2.53 26.02 5.46
N ILE A 4 -2.28 27.12 6.15
CA ILE A 4 -0.96 27.79 6.22
C ILE A 4 0.04 26.96 7.06
N ILE A 5 -0.46 26.18 8.03
CA ILE A 5 0.36 25.35 8.93
C ILE A 5 0.94 24.14 8.16
N ILE A 6 0.13 23.51 7.29
CA ILE A 6 0.56 22.37 6.45
C ILE A 6 1.65 22.80 5.45
N ILE A 7 1.55 24.01 4.89
CA ILE A 7 2.56 24.55 3.97
C ILE A 7 3.88 24.84 4.70
N LYS A 8 3.82 25.34 5.94
CA LYS A 8 5.03 25.62 6.73
C LYS A 8 5.80 24.36 7.13
N GLU A 9 5.12 23.28 7.50
CA GLU A 9 5.78 22.00 7.83
C GLU A 9 6.34 21.29 6.59
N ALA A 10 5.65 21.37 5.44
CA ALA A 10 6.14 20.81 4.19
C ALA A 10 7.40 21.53 3.65
N VAL A 11 7.55 22.83 3.94
CA VAL A 11 8.68 23.66 3.47
C VAL A 11 9.86 23.63 4.45
N GLY A 12 9.62 23.51 5.76
CA GLY A 12 10.66 23.57 6.80
C GLY A 12 11.62 22.38 6.86
N GLY A 13 11.31 21.27 6.18
CA GLY A 13 12.14 20.04 6.19
C GLY A 13 13.10 19.87 5.01
N ILE A 14 13.08 20.77 4.01
CA ILE A 14 13.91 20.63 2.80
C ILE A 14 15.23 21.37 3.02
N GLY A 15 16.20 20.65 3.58
CA GLY A 15 17.57 21.11 3.81
C GLY A 15 18.21 21.72 2.55
N LEU A 16 18.72 22.93 2.76
CA LEU A 16 19.45 23.83 1.87
C LEU A 16 20.84 23.24 1.50
N ALA A 17 21.06 22.75 0.27
CA ALA A 17 22.43 22.45 -0.20
C ALA A 17 22.65 22.18 -1.72
N VAL A 18 21.64 22.14 -2.59
CA VAL A 18 21.85 22.04 -4.05
C VAL A 18 20.98 23.06 -4.80
N ILE A 19 20.92 24.26 -4.23
CA ILE A 19 19.99 25.33 -4.57
C ILE A 19 20.85 26.56 -4.79
N GLN A 20 21.37 26.78 -5.99
CA GLN A 20 21.79 28.15 -6.32
C GLN A 20 21.70 28.45 -7.81
N VAL A 21 21.98 27.51 -8.73
CA VAL A 21 21.87 27.79 -10.17
C VAL A 21 20.54 27.33 -10.77
N GLY A 22 20.12 26.08 -10.51
CA GLY A 22 18.86 25.54 -11.01
C GLY A 22 17.61 26.20 -10.40
N THR A 23 17.68 26.59 -9.12
CA THR A 23 16.56 27.23 -8.42
C THR A 23 16.29 28.65 -8.91
N HIS A 24 17.32 29.40 -9.33
CA HIS A 24 17.10 30.73 -9.90
C HIS A 24 16.45 30.65 -11.29
N ALA A 25 16.87 29.71 -12.14
CA ALA A 25 16.23 29.52 -13.46
C ALA A 25 14.78 29.02 -13.34
N VAL A 26 14.51 28.12 -12.39
CA VAL A 26 13.15 27.63 -12.12
C VAL A 26 12.29 28.70 -11.43
N ALA A 27 12.84 29.48 -10.50
CA ALA A 27 12.13 30.60 -9.87
C ALA A 27 11.86 31.75 -10.85
N GLN A 28 12.80 32.04 -11.76
CA GLN A 28 12.62 33.01 -12.86
C GLN A 28 11.60 32.50 -13.89
N GLY A 29 11.59 31.20 -14.19
CA GLY A 29 10.56 30.57 -15.02
C GLY A 29 9.18 30.62 -14.38
N VAL A 30 9.08 30.38 -13.07
CA VAL A 30 7.83 30.54 -12.29
C VAL A 30 7.44 32.02 -12.16
N LEU A 31 8.39 32.96 -12.09
CA LEU A 31 8.11 34.40 -12.12
C LEU A 31 7.61 34.87 -13.50
N SER A 32 8.09 34.28 -14.60
CA SER A 32 7.59 34.59 -15.95
C SER A 32 6.16 34.08 -16.21
N VAL A 33 5.66 33.13 -15.41
CA VAL A 33 4.24 32.71 -15.44
C VAL A 33 3.33 33.85 -14.98
N PHE A 34 3.82 34.80 -14.18
CA PHE A 34 3.03 35.93 -13.70
C PHE A 34 2.79 37.02 -14.76
N GLN A 35 3.36 36.92 -15.97
CA GLN A 35 3.21 37.96 -17.00
C GLN A 35 2.54 37.52 -18.30
N GLY A 36 2.22 36.23 -18.47
CA GLY A 36 1.45 35.74 -19.63
C GLY A 36 2.23 35.81 -20.96
N GLU A 37 2.17 34.71 -21.72
CA GLU A 37 2.88 34.49 -22.99
C GLU A 37 4.42 34.38 -22.90
N GLY A 38 4.91 33.15 -23.10
CA GLY A 38 6.36 32.92 -23.26
C GLY A 38 6.89 31.66 -22.59
N PHE A 39 6.10 30.88 -21.84
CA PHE A 39 6.62 29.73 -21.08
C PHE A 39 7.46 28.78 -21.93
N ARG A 40 6.97 28.31 -23.09
CA ARG A 40 7.77 27.42 -23.95
C ARG A 40 9.04 28.12 -24.44
N GLN A 41 8.94 29.34 -24.93
CA GLN A 41 10.10 30.01 -25.54
C GLN A 41 11.14 30.43 -24.48
N ALA A 42 10.74 30.87 -23.30
CA ALA A 42 11.60 31.27 -22.18
C ALA A 42 12.17 30.07 -21.41
N PHE A 43 11.37 29.03 -21.18
CA PHE A 43 11.85 27.77 -20.58
C PHE A 43 12.83 27.07 -21.51
N TRP A 44 12.50 26.90 -22.80
CA TRP A 44 13.39 26.26 -23.76
C TRP A 44 14.64 27.10 -24.05
N SER A 45 14.54 28.43 -24.17
CA SER A 45 15.74 29.28 -24.38
C SER A 45 16.65 29.37 -23.15
N GLY A 46 16.10 29.49 -21.93
CA GLY A 46 16.90 29.53 -20.70
C GLY A 46 17.53 28.19 -20.34
N ALA A 47 16.83 27.09 -20.63
CA ALA A 47 17.29 25.76 -20.27
C ALA A 47 18.18 25.11 -21.35
N LEU A 48 17.97 25.40 -22.65
CA LEU A 48 18.89 25.00 -23.72
C LEU A 48 20.09 25.96 -23.86
N GLY A 49 19.94 27.23 -23.47
CA GLY A 49 20.99 28.24 -23.58
C GLY A 49 22.12 28.09 -22.54
N SER A 50 21.84 27.49 -21.38
CA SER A 50 22.82 27.30 -20.29
C SER A 50 23.30 25.86 -20.13
N LEU A 51 22.55 24.89 -20.66
CA LEU A 51 22.90 23.48 -20.66
C LEU A 51 22.70 22.98 -22.09
N GLY A 52 23.79 22.62 -22.78
CA GLY A 52 23.68 21.96 -24.08
C GLY A 52 22.70 20.78 -24.02
N ALA A 53 22.12 20.38 -25.16
CA ALA A 53 20.98 19.46 -25.23
C ALA A 53 21.08 18.21 -24.34
N SER A 54 22.27 17.63 -24.18
CA SER A 54 22.53 16.48 -23.29
C SER A 54 22.47 16.82 -21.80
N GLY A 55 22.96 17.99 -21.39
CA GLY A 55 22.85 18.50 -20.02
C GLY A 55 21.42 18.88 -19.67
N PHE A 56 20.69 19.50 -20.61
CA PHE A 56 19.27 19.78 -20.44
C PHE A 56 18.46 18.48 -20.30
N GLN A 57 18.69 17.49 -21.15
CA GLN A 57 17.97 16.21 -21.09
C GLN A 57 18.26 15.43 -19.80
N ALA A 58 19.50 15.48 -19.29
CA ALA A 58 19.87 14.87 -18.02
C ALA A 58 19.23 15.57 -16.81
N VAL A 59 19.20 16.91 -16.81
CA VAL A 59 18.60 17.72 -15.74
C VAL A 59 17.08 17.65 -15.80
N ALA A 60 16.47 17.77 -16.97
CA ALA A 60 15.03 17.62 -17.19
C ALA A 60 14.57 16.19 -16.83
N GLY A 61 15.35 15.17 -17.20
CA GLY A 61 15.07 13.79 -16.83
C GLY A 61 15.15 13.54 -15.32
N LYS A 62 16.11 14.16 -14.62
CA LYS A 62 16.20 14.09 -13.15
C LYS A 62 15.11 14.93 -12.45
N PHE A 63 14.78 16.09 -13.00
CA PHE A 63 13.74 16.96 -12.49
C PHE A 63 12.36 16.32 -12.64
N ALA A 64 12.01 15.77 -13.81
CA ALA A 64 10.75 15.05 -14.03
C ALA A 64 10.57 13.84 -13.09
N LYS A 65 11.68 13.20 -12.69
CA LYS A 65 11.70 12.10 -11.72
C LYS A 65 11.75 12.57 -10.25
N SER A 66 11.92 13.87 -10.00
CA SER A 66 11.96 14.45 -8.66
C SER A 66 10.55 14.78 -8.17
N THR A 67 10.37 14.80 -6.84
CA THR A 67 9.07 15.13 -6.21
C THR A 67 8.56 16.51 -6.63
N ILE A 68 9.47 17.47 -6.72
CA ILE A 68 9.16 18.84 -7.12
C ILE A 68 8.74 18.87 -8.60
N GLY A 69 9.43 18.14 -9.48
CA GLY A 69 9.06 18.10 -10.89
C GLY A 69 7.78 17.32 -11.18
N THR A 70 7.45 16.28 -10.41
CA THR A 70 6.16 15.59 -10.52
C THR A 70 5.00 16.49 -10.10
N ILE A 71 5.15 17.23 -8.99
CA ILE A 71 4.15 18.21 -8.54
C ILE A 71 4.01 19.35 -9.55
N ALA A 72 5.13 19.88 -10.06
CA ALA A 72 5.12 20.94 -11.07
C ALA A 72 4.48 20.48 -12.39
N PHE A 73 4.74 19.24 -12.82
CA PHE A 73 4.11 18.67 -14.02
C PHE A 73 2.60 18.50 -13.83
N GLY A 74 2.17 18.01 -12.67
CA GLY A 74 0.74 17.91 -12.34
C GLY A 74 0.04 19.26 -12.31
N ALA A 75 0.69 20.28 -11.74
CA ALA A 75 0.14 21.64 -11.74
C ALA A 75 0.02 22.20 -13.16
N LEU A 76 1.04 22.03 -13.99
CA LEU A 76 0.99 22.51 -15.37
C LEU A 76 -0.08 21.78 -16.20
N SER A 77 -0.18 20.44 -16.09
CA SER A 77 -1.18 19.69 -16.84
C SER A 77 -2.61 19.95 -16.35
N GLY A 78 -2.80 20.15 -15.04
CA GLY A 78 -4.09 20.51 -14.46
C GLY A 78 -4.57 21.89 -14.91
N GLY A 79 -3.68 22.88 -14.98
CA GLY A 79 -4.03 24.22 -15.46
C GLY A 79 -4.42 24.22 -16.94
N ILE A 80 -3.62 23.53 -17.78
CA ILE A 80 -3.91 23.36 -19.21
C ILE A 80 -5.24 22.61 -19.40
N GLY A 81 -5.48 21.55 -18.62
CA GLY A 81 -6.72 20.78 -18.68
C GLY A 81 -7.96 21.60 -18.33
N ALA A 82 -7.87 22.46 -17.30
CA ALA A 82 -8.96 23.34 -16.90
C ALA A 82 -9.26 24.40 -17.96
N GLU A 83 -8.25 25.06 -18.51
CA GLU A 83 -8.39 26.07 -19.57
C GLU A 83 -9.00 25.49 -20.85
N LEU A 84 -8.62 24.26 -21.23
CA LEU A 84 -9.22 23.53 -22.36
C LEU A 84 -10.69 23.11 -22.13
N SER A 85 -11.15 23.15 -20.87
CA SER A 85 -12.54 22.88 -20.49
C SER A 85 -13.30 24.15 -20.08
N ASP A 86 -12.87 25.32 -20.58
CA ASP A 86 -13.42 26.65 -20.27
C ASP A 86 -13.38 27.03 -18.77
N GLY A 87 -12.51 26.38 -18.00
CA GLY A 87 -12.25 26.61 -16.58
C GLY A 87 -11.04 27.51 -16.32
N ASN A 88 -10.83 27.88 -15.05
CA ASN A 88 -9.71 28.75 -14.68
C ASN A 88 -8.39 27.97 -14.59
N PHE A 89 -7.37 28.42 -15.33
CA PHE A 89 -6.03 27.83 -15.33
C PHE A 89 -5.43 27.67 -13.92
N TRP A 90 -5.56 28.69 -13.05
CA TRP A 90 -4.97 28.67 -11.72
C TRP A 90 -5.66 27.68 -10.79
N GLU A 91 -6.97 27.54 -10.91
CA GLU A 91 -7.73 26.54 -10.17
C GLU A 91 -7.33 25.13 -10.62
N GLY A 92 -7.24 24.91 -11.93
CA GLY A 92 -6.74 23.66 -12.51
C GLY A 92 -5.31 23.33 -12.08
N ALA A 93 -4.43 24.33 -11.99
CA ALA A 93 -3.04 24.13 -11.61
C ALA A 93 -2.88 23.75 -10.14
N VAL A 94 -3.67 24.35 -9.25
CA VAL A 94 -3.70 23.97 -7.84
C VAL A 94 -4.20 22.53 -7.69
N ILE A 95 -5.30 22.18 -8.37
CA ILE A 95 -5.89 20.84 -8.30
C ILE A 95 -4.89 19.79 -8.85
N GLY A 96 -4.31 20.04 -10.03
CA GLY A 96 -3.37 19.13 -10.66
C GLY A 96 -2.08 18.94 -9.86
N GLY A 97 -1.57 20.00 -9.23
CA GLY A 97 -0.39 19.93 -8.35
C GLY A 97 -0.65 19.12 -7.08
N VAL A 98 -1.82 19.29 -6.47
CA VAL A 98 -2.25 18.51 -5.30
C VAL A 98 -2.43 17.03 -5.66
N VAL A 99 -3.09 16.72 -6.77
CA VAL A 99 -3.30 15.33 -7.23
C VAL A 99 -1.97 14.64 -7.53
N ALA A 100 -1.05 15.31 -8.23
CA ALA A 100 0.28 14.74 -8.52
C ALA A 100 1.15 14.61 -7.26
N GLY A 101 1.08 15.56 -6.34
CA GLY A 101 1.76 15.49 -5.04
C GLY A 101 1.25 14.34 -4.16
N LEU A 102 -0.07 14.15 -4.08
CA LEU A 102 -0.69 13.04 -3.37
C LEU A 102 -0.34 11.70 -4.04
N ASN A 103 -0.40 11.61 -5.37
CA ASN A 103 -0.07 10.39 -6.10
C ASN A 103 1.41 9.99 -5.94
N HIS A 104 2.32 10.97 -6.03
CA HIS A 104 3.74 10.76 -5.79
C HIS A 104 4.06 10.46 -4.32
N GLY A 105 3.36 11.11 -3.39
CA GLY A 105 3.44 10.85 -1.95
C GLY A 105 2.98 9.44 -1.59
N LEU A 106 1.84 8.98 -2.12
CA LEU A 106 1.36 7.60 -1.96
C LEU A 106 2.34 6.59 -2.57
N HIS A 107 2.89 6.86 -3.75
CA HIS A 107 3.90 5.99 -4.36
C HIS A 107 5.22 5.98 -3.58
N LYS A 108 5.63 7.09 -2.95
CA LYS A 108 6.78 7.13 -2.02
C LYS A 108 6.50 6.45 -0.69
N MET A 109 5.27 6.51 -0.19
CA MET A 109 4.84 5.77 1.01
C MET A 109 4.82 4.26 0.71
N SER A 110 4.40 3.87 -0.49
CA SER A 110 4.49 2.50 -1.02
C SER A 110 5.95 2.05 -1.26
N ALA A 111 6.83 2.92 -1.77
CA ALA A 111 8.26 2.64 -1.94
C ALA A 111 9.01 2.59 -0.60
N ASN A 112 8.61 3.38 0.40
CA ASN A 112 9.15 3.28 1.76
C ASN A 112 8.70 1.98 2.48
N LEU A 113 7.73 1.24 1.96
CA LEU A 113 7.42 -0.14 2.38
C LEU A 113 8.37 -1.19 1.77
N GLU A 114 9.30 -0.82 0.88
CA GLU A 114 10.52 -1.63 0.64
C GLU A 114 11.46 -1.65 1.87
N SER A 115 11.12 -0.91 2.94
CA SER A 115 11.78 -0.93 4.24
C SER A 115 11.14 -1.97 5.20
N LYS A 116 11.48 -3.25 5.03
CA LYS A 116 11.14 -4.40 5.91
C LYS A 116 9.64 -4.51 6.29
N SER A 117 9.00 -5.58 5.82
CA SER A 117 7.64 -5.96 6.24
C SER A 117 7.45 -5.91 7.77
N ILE A 118 6.22 -5.67 8.24
CA ILE A 118 5.90 -5.71 9.67
C ILE A 118 6.31 -7.06 10.26
N ALA A 119 6.02 -8.15 9.54
CA ALA A 119 6.45 -9.50 9.92
C ALA A 119 7.95 -9.59 10.15
N GLU A 120 8.80 -9.03 9.27
CA GLU A 120 10.24 -9.03 9.49
C GLU A 120 10.65 -8.26 10.75
N LYS A 121 10.05 -7.09 10.99
CA LYS A 121 10.35 -6.28 12.17
C LYS A 121 9.97 -7.00 13.46
N GLU A 122 8.76 -7.55 13.52
CA GLU A 122 8.24 -8.20 14.72
C GLU A 122 8.92 -9.56 14.98
N LEU A 123 9.18 -10.34 13.94
CA LEU A 123 9.93 -11.60 14.06
C LEU A 123 11.35 -11.36 14.62
N ASN A 124 12.02 -10.31 14.14
CA ASN A 124 13.32 -9.91 14.69
C ASN A 124 13.22 -9.50 16.17
N ALA A 125 12.16 -8.77 16.54
CA ALA A 125 11.94 -8.33 17.92
C ALA A 125 11.75 -9.50 18.91
N VAL A 126 11.17 -10.63 18.46
CA VAL A 126 10.99 -11.84 19.28
C VAL A 126 12.16 -12.84 19.17
N GLY A 127 13.27 -12.41 18.55
CA GLY A 127 14.54 -13.15 18.48
C GLY A 127 14.72 -14.02 17.22
N VAL A 128 13.81 -13.96 16.24
CA VAL A 128 13.96 -14.67 14.96
C VAL A 128 14.77 -13.81 13.99
N LYS A 129 16.10 -13.92 14.08
CA LYS A 129 17.03 -13.13 13.24
C LYS A 129 17.01 -13.52 11.76
N ASN A 130 16.83 -14.81 11.48
CA ASN A 130 16.68 -15.32 10.11
C ASN A 130 15.22 -15.73 9.88
N ILE A 131 14.42 -14.79 9.38
CA ILE A 131 12.99 -15.00 9.12
C ILE A 131 12.71 -16.08 8.06
N ASN A 132 13.71 -16.39 7.22
CA ASN A 132 13.63 -17.43 6.20
C ASN A 132 14.09 -18.81 6.69
N ALA A 133 14.62 -18.89 7.93
CA ALA A 133 14.94 -20.17 8.54
C ALA A 133 13.69 -21.02 8.74
N THR A 134 13.85 -22.33 8.64
CA THR A 134 12.79 -23.30 8.89
C THR A 134 12.22 -23.11 10.29
N ALA A 135 10.91 -22.91 10.38
CA ALA A 135 10.16 -23.02 11.63
C ALA A 135 9.76 -24.49 11.82
N PRO A 136 10.22 -25.18 12.87
CA PRO A 136 9.76 -26.53 13.19
C PRO A 136 8.24 -26.57 13.34
N ASN A 137 7.59 -27.66 12.93
CA ASN A 137 6.15 -27.84 13.14
C ASN A 137 5.84 -28.23 14.60
N THR A 138 6.15 -27.32 15.53
CA THR A 138 6.06 -27.48 16.98
C THR A 138 5.25 -26.35 17.60
N GLN A 139 4.67 -26.60 18.78
CA GLN A 139 3.95 -25.55 19.51
C GLN A 139 4.84 -24.35 19.81
N ASP A 140 6.10 -24.56 20.17
CA ASP A 140 7.07 -23.47 20.39
C ASP A 140 7.21 -22.52 19.20
N SER A 141 7.10 -23.03 17.96
CA SER A 141 7.18 -22.19 16.76
C SER A 141 5.91 -21.37 16.55
N LEU A 142 4.74 -21.91 16.91
CA LEU A 142 3.49 -21.16 16.94
C LEU A 142 3.54 -20.10 18.04
N ASP A 143 3.96 -20.47 19.25
CA ASP A 143 4.07 -19.56 20.38
C ASP A 143 5.04 -18.42 20.08
N LYS A 144 6.15 -18.73 19.38
CA LYS A 144 7.13 -17.74 18.92
C LYS A 144 6.55 -16.73 17.95
N VAL A 145 5.73 -17.14 16.97
CA VAL A 145 5.11 -16.16 16.06
C VAL A 145 3.95 -15.44 16.75
N LEU A 146 3.20 -16.10 17.63
CA LEU A 146 2.09 -15.49 18.40
C LEU A 146 2.56 -14.50 19.46
N SER A 147 3.83 -14.55 19.87
CA SER A 147 4.42 -13.55 20.76
C SER A 147 4.75 -12.22 20.05
N THR A 148 4.56 -12.11 18.74
CA THR A 148 4.71 -10.85 18.00
C THR A 148 3.55 -9.91 18.30
N ASP A 149 3.79 -8.59 18.26
CA ASP A 149 2.80 -7.59 18.68
C ASP A 149 1.49 -7.71 17.88
N THR A 150 1.59 -7.82 16.54
CA THR A 150 0.43 -7.93 15.67
C THR A 150 -0.33 -9.24 15.92
N LEU A 151 0.34 -10.39 15.87
CA LEU A 151 -0.35 -11.68 16.02
C LEU A 151 -0.88 -11.91 17.45
N SER A 152 -0.20 -11.37 18.47
CA SER A 152 -0.72 -11.39 19.84
C SER A 152 -2.01 -10.58 19.96
N SER A 153 -2.08 -9.40 19.32
CA SER A 153 -3.30 -8.59 19.29
C SER A 153 -4.41 -9.30 18.54
N MET A 154 -4.12 -9.86 17.37
CA MET A 154 -5.11 -10.60 16.58
C MET A 154 -5.62 -11.87 17.30
N HIS A 155 -4.75 -12.56 18.03
CA HIS A 155 -5.15 -13.71 18.84
C HIS A 155 -6.06 -13.33 19.99
N LYS A 156 -5.85 -12.16 20.62
CA LYS A 156 -6.80 -11.61 21.60
C LYS A 156 -8.14 -11.28 20.95
N ASP A 157 -8.10 -10.65 19.79
CA ASP A 157 -9.29 -10.22 19.04
C ASP A 157 -10.14 -11.39 18.50
N SER A 158 -9.52 -12.54 18.24
CA SER A 158 -10.23 -13.78 17.92
C SER A 158 -10.80 -14.47 19.16
N GLY A 159 -10.66 -13.90 20.36
CA GLY A 159 -11.09 -14.56 21.59
C GLY A 159 -10.17 -15.71 22.02
N LYS A 160 -8.89 -15.65 21.61
CA LYS A 160 -7.85 -16.66 21.90
C LYS A 160 -8.20 -18.05 21.38
N VAL A 161 -8.60 -18.14 20.11
CA VAL A 161 -8.88 -19.42 19.46
C VAL A 161 -7.70 -20.39 19.58
N GLY A 162 -8.00 -21.68 19.64
CA GLY A 162 -6.97 -22.72 19.62
C GLY A 162 -6.28 -22.77 18.26
N ILE A 163 -4.95 -22.80 18.25
CA ILE A 163 -4.10 -22.87 17.06
C ILE A 163 -3.15 -24.06 17.23
N THR A 164 -3.23 -25.04 16.33
CA THR A 164 -2.40 -26.25 16.41
C THR A 164 -1.91 -26.71 15.05
N TYR A 165 -0.88 -27.55 15.03
CA TYR A 165 -0.51 -28.28 13.82
C TYR A 165 -1.39 -29.53 13.65
N GLY A 166 -1.94 -29.72 12.45
CA GLY A 166 -2.81 -30.86 12.15
C GLY A 166 -2.92 -31.16 10.67
N LYS A 167 -3.86 -32.05 10.33
CA LYS A 167 -4.23 -32.35 8.94
C LYS A 167 -5.32 -31.37 8.52
N THR A 168 -5.09 -30.65 7.43
CA THR A 168 -6.09 -29.78 6.79
C THR A 168 -7.04 -30.59 5.91
N SER A 169 -8.21 -30.02 5.61
CA SER A 169 -9.21 -30.57 4.70
C SER A 169 -8.66 -30.84 3.29
N GLN A 170 -7.75 -29.99 2.80
CA GLN A 170 -7.03 -30.20 1.56
C GLN A 170 -5.51 -30.18 1.76
N ASN A 171 -4.81 -31.10 1.12
CA ASN A 171 -3.35 -31.24 1.27
C ASN A 171 -2.57 -30.03 0.76
N ASN A 172 -3.13 -29.20 -0.11
CA ASN A 172 -2.48 -27.99 -0.63
C ASN A 172 -2.63 -26.76 0.29
N TYR A 173 -3.54 -26.79 1.27
CA TYR A 173 -3.74 -25.68 2.20
C TYR A 173 -2.56 -25.54 3.17
N LEU A 174 -2.20 -24.30 3.51
CA LEU A 174 -1.16 -24.00 4.49
C LEU A 174 -1.73 -23.93 5.91
N GLY A 175 -2.93 -23.40 6.04
CA GLY A 175 -3.74 -23.42 7.24
C GLY A 175 -5.22 -23.53 6.86
N GLU A 176 -6.07 -23.71 7.87
CA GLU A 176 -7.51 -23.56 7.73
C GLU A 176 -8.14 -23.13 9.05
N THR A 177 -9.23 -22.39 8.95
CA THR A 177 -10.03 -21.93 10.09
C THR A 177 -11.41 -22.56 10.06
N ASP A 178 -11.81 -23.18 11.18
CA ASP A 178 -13.16 -23.71 11.34
C ASP A 178 -14.17 -22.57 11.51
N SER A 179 -15.16 -22.50 10.62
CA SER A 179 -16.12 -21.39 10.59
C SER A 179 -17.11 -21.35 11.76
N LYS A 180 -17.22 -22.44 12.54
CA LYS A 180 -18.12 -22.51 13.71
C LYS A 180 -17.41 -22.15 15.01
N THR A 181 -16.15 -22.53 15.12
CA THR A 181 -15.39 -22.46 16.37
C THR A 181 -14.23 -21.46 16.31
N GLY A 182 -13.86 -20.98 15.12
CA GLY A 182 -12.68 -20.15 14.89
C GLY A 182 -11.35 -20.86 15.11
N LYS A 183 -11.35 -22.16 15.43
CA LYS A 183 -10.12 -22.94 15.65
C LYS A 183 -9.31 -23.01 14.36
N ILE A 184 -8.00 -22.86 14.51
CA ILE A 184 -7.05 -22.81 13.40
C ILE A 184 -6.20 -24.08 13.40
N ILE A 185 -6.10 -24.71 12.23
CA ILE A 185 -5.20 -25.84 11.97
C ILE A 185 -4.14 -25.38 10.97
N ILE A 186 -2.88 -25.43 11.37
CA ILE A 186 -1.73 -25.23 10.47
C ILE A 186 -1.31 -26.59 9.91
N ASN A 187 -1.10 -26.69 8.60
CA ASN A 187 -0.85 -27.96 7.93
C ASN A 187 0.50 -28.57 8.33
N LYS A 188 0.47 -29.64 9.13
CA LYS A 188 1.65 -30.33 9.66
C LYS A 188 2.53 -30.97 8.57
N SER A 189 1.98 -31.23 7.37
CA SER A 189 2.74 -31.81 6.25
C SER A 189 3.58 -30.79 5.48
N LYS A 190 3.35 -29.49 5.70
CA LYS A 190 4.05 -28.41 4.99
C LYS A 190 5.28 -27.96 5.75
N LYS A 191 6.28 -27.50 5.00
CA LYS A 191 7.44 -26.81 5.55
C LYS A 191 7.17 -25.31 5.58
N PHE A 192 7.50 -24.69 6.71
CA PHE A 192 7.37 -23.26 6.93
C PHE A 192 8.75 -22.66 7.21
N SER A 193 8.98 -21.45 6.69
CA SER A 193 9.89 -20.52 7.36
C SER A 193 9.13 -19.76 8.44
N TYR A 194 9.81 -19.10 9.37
CA TYR A 194 9.14 -18.23 10.35
C TYR A 194 8.31 -17.13 9.68
N TYR A 195 8.80 -16.54 8.58
CA TYR A 195 8.04 -15.57 7.79
C TYR A 195 6.74 -16.16 7.24
N LYS A 196 6.82 -17.36 6.65
CA LYS A 196 5.66 -18.04 6.08
C LYS A 196 4.69 -18.48 7.18
N LEU A 197 5.20 -18.92 8.34
CA LEU A 197 4.37 -19.29 9.47
C LEU A 197 3.63 -18.07 10.03
N TYR A 198 4.31 -16.94 10.21
CA TYR A 198 3.71 -15.68 10.62
C TYR A 198 2.59 -15.26 9.66
N ALA A 199 2.87 -15.27 8.34
CA ALA A 199 1.88 -14.91 7.32
C ALA A 199 0.66 -15.84 7.36
N THR A 200 0.89 -17.15 7.46
CA THR A 200 -0.18 -18.16 7.51
C THR A 200 -1.03 -18.01 8.76
N VAL A 201 -0.41 -17.86 9.94
CA VAL A 201 -1.15 -17.69 11.20
C VAL A 201 -1.97 -16.41 11.19
N GLY A 202 -1.40 -15.31 10.68
CA GLY A 202 -2.12 -14.05 10.55
C GLY A 202 -3.30 -14.12 9.56
N HIS A 203 -3.12 -14.78 8.41
CA HIS A 203 -4.21 -15.06 7.46
C HIS A 203 -5.38 -15.78 8.13
N GLU A 204 -5.10 -16.89 8.82
CA GLU A 204 -6.13 -17.66 9.51
C GLU A 204 -6.76 -16.88 10.69
N LEU A 205 -5.99 -16.04 11.38
CA LEU A 205 -6.53 -15.18 12.42
C LEU A 205 -7.50 -14.12 11.87
N VAL A 206 -7.32 -13.62 10.64
CA VAL A 206 -8.32 -12.75 9.99
C VAL A 206 -9.65 -13.48 9.86
N HIS A 207 -9.64 -14.72 9.37
CA HIS A 207 -10.85 -15.54 9.29
C HIS A 207 -11.47 -15.79 10.66
N ALA A 208 -10.65 -16.15 11.66
CA ALA A 208 -11.13 -16.38 13.02
C ALA A 208 -11.80 -15.12 13.62
N ILE A 209 -11.19 -13.95 13.42
CA ILE A 209 -11.75 -12.65 13.84
C ILE A 209 -13.06 -12.38 13.09
N ASP A 210 -13.11 -12.64 11.78
CA ASP A 210 -14.30 -12.41 10.97
C ASP A 210 -15.49 -13.27 11.44
N TYR A 211 -15.24 -14.50 11.89
CA TYR A 211 -16.26 -15.35 12.50
C TYR A 211 -16.65 -14.86 13.90
N VAL A 212 -15.67 -14.58 14.76
CA VAL A 212 -15.91 -14.22 16.18
C VAL A 212 -16.58 -12.86 16.33
N LYS A 213 -16.22 -11.86 15.50
CA LYS A 213 -16.82 -10.53 15.53
C LYS A 213 -18.10 -10.42 14.71
N GLY A 214 -18.53 -11.50 14.06
CA GLY A 214 -19.73 -11.52 13.21
C GLY A 214 -19.57 -10.80 11.86
N THR A 215 -18.36 -10.37 11.50
CA THR A 215 -18.06 -9.76 10.19
C THR A 215 -18.45 -10.70 9.05
N ALA A 216 -18.15 -11.99 9.18
CA ALA A 216 -18.51 -13.01 8.20
C ALA A 216 -20.02 -13.06 7.96
N ASN A 217 -20.82 -13.05 9.03
CA ASN A 217 -22.28 -13.02 8.94
C ASN A 217 -22.78 -11.74 8.25
N ASN A 218 -22.19 -10.59 8.59
CA ASN A 218 -22.56 -9.31 7.96
C ASN A 218 -22.26 -9.30 6.46
N ILE A 219 -21.09 -9.79 6.05
CA ILE A 219 -20.71 -9.90 4.63
C ILE A 219 -21.68 -10.85 3.90
N PHE A 220 -21.96 -12.03 4.47
CA PHE A 220 -22.89 -12.98 3.87
C PHE A 220 -24.29 -12.38 3.71
N ASN A 221 -24.82 -11.73 4.74
CA ASN A 221 -26.15 -11.10 4.70
C ASN A 221 -26.22 -9.96 3.67
N ASN A 222 -25.15 -9.19 3.51
CA ASN A 222 -25.07 -8.14 2.49
C ASN A 222 -25.14 -8.72 1.08
N TYR A 223 -24.38 -9.78 0.79
CA TYR A 223 -24.44 -10.45 -0.51
C TYR A 223 -25.77 -11.17 -0.73
N LEU A 224 -26.33 -11.79 0.31
CA LEU A 224 -27.65 -12.41 0.24
C LEU A 224 -28.72 -11.38 -0.13
N LYS A 225 -28.66 -10.18 0.45
CA LYS A 225 -29.55 -9.06 0.09
C LYS A 225 -29.32 -8.59 -1.34
N TYR A 226 -28.07 -8.42 -1.76
CA TYR A 226 -27.71 -8.01 -3.12
C TYR A 226 -28.25 -9.00 -4.18
N TYR A 227 -28.11 -10.29 -3.91
CA TYR A 227 -28.63 -11.38 -4.76
C TYR A 227 -30.09 -11.76 -4.45
N LYS A 228 -30.86 -10.88 -3.82
CA LYS A 228 -32.32 -11.05 -3.58
C LYS A 228 -32.69 -12.39 -2.91
N GLY A 229 -31.84 -12.88 -2.01
CA GLY A 229 -32.04 -14.14 -1.30
C GLY A 229 -31.44 -15.38 -1.96
N ASP A 230 -30.84 -15.26 -3.15
CA ASP A 230 -30.15 -16.39 -3.77
C ASP A 230 -28.83 -16.69 -3.06
N LYS A 231 -28.80 -17.85 -2.39
CA LYS A 231 -27.68 -18.30 -1.57
C LYS A 231 -26.47 -18.75 -2.39
N ALA A 232 -26.66 -19.20 -3.63
CA ALA A 232 -25.55 -19.72 -4.44
C ALA A 232 -24.52 -18.64 -4.79
N PRO A 233 -24.88 -17.53 -5.47
CA PRO A 233 -23.95 -16.44 -5.73
C PRO A 233 -23.52 -15.75 -4.44
N ALA A 234 -24.43 -15.59 -3.46
CA ALA A 234 -24.09 -14.97 -2.20
C ALA A 234 -22.96 -15.70 -1.46
N ASN A 235 -22.98 -17.05 -1.43
CA ASN A 235 -21.92 -17.84 -0.83
C ASN A 235 -20.58 -17.73 -1.57
N VAL A 236 -20.60 -17.63 -2.90
CA VAL A 236 -19.36 -17.47 -3.69
C VAL A 236 -18.69 -16.15 -3.33
N PHE A 237 -19.40 -15.03 -3.45
CA PHE A 237 -18.83 -13.70 -3.18
C PHE A 237 -18.48 -13.51 -1.70
N TYR A 238 -19.28 -14.08 -0.79
CA TYR A 238 -18.98 -14.11 0.64
C TYR A 238 -17.61 -14.76 0.92
N ARG A 239 -17.37 -15.96 0.40
CA ARG A 239 -16.10 -16.68 0.63
C ARG A 239 -14.93 -15.92 0.02
N GLU A 240 -15.08 -15.39 -1.19
CA GLU A 240 -14.04 -14.63 -1.86
C GLU A 240 -13.71 -13.32 -1.13
N ALA A 241 -14.71 -12.68 -0.50
CA ALA A 241 -14.51 -11.46 0.27
C ALA A 241 -13.72 -11.73 1.56
N LEU A 242 -13.96 -12.88 2.23
CA LEU A 242 -13.16 -13.29 3.39
C LEU A 242 -11.69 -13.54 2.99
N GLU A 243 -11.46 -14.30 1.91
CA GLU A 243 -10.11 -14.54 1.39
C GLU A 243 -9.40 -13.24 1.00
N PHE A 244 -10.11 -12.33 0.32
CA PHE A 244 -9.54 -11.04 -0.04
C PHE A 244 -9.15 -10.20 1.16
N ARG A 245 -9.95 -10.17 2.22
CA ARG A 245 -9.60 -9.49 3.48
C ARG A 245 -8.33 -10.08 4.10
N ALA A 246 -8.21 -11.41 4.12
CA ALA A 246 -7.02 -12.08 4.63
C ALA A 246 -5.77 -11.76 3.78
N TYR A 247 -5.87 -11.78 2.45
CA TYR A 247 -4.76 -11.39 1.57
C TYR A 247 -4.43 -9.89 1.60
N GLN A 248 -5.43 -9.03 1.85
CA GLN A 248 -5.19 -7.60 2.08
C GLN A 248 -4.41 -7.37 3.37
N TRP A 249 -4.68 -8.16 4.42
CA TRP A 249 -3.87 -8.15 5.63
C TRP A 249 -2.44 -8.63 5.36
N GLU A 250 -2.25 -9.72 4.61
CA GLU A 250 -0.92 -10.19 4.23
C GLU A 250 -0.14 -9.12 3.44
N MET A 251 -0.78 -8.41 2.50
CA MET A 251 -0.13 -7.35 1.74
C MET A 251 0.37 -6.18 2.61
N SER A 252 -0.26 -5.93 3.75
CA SER A 252 0.15 -4.87 4.69
C SER A 252 1.15 -5.33 5.74
N HIS A 253 1.16 -6.62 6.11
CA HIS A 253 1.98 -7.13 7.22
C HIS A 253 3.10 -8.07 6.80
N ALA A 254 2.82 -8.99 5.88
CA ALA A 254 3.72 -10.06 5.46
C ALA A 254 3.67 -10.30 3.93
N PRO A 255 3.92 -9.27 3.10
CA PRO A 255 3.75 -9.37 1.66
C PRO A 255 4.66 -10.46 1.07
N SER A 256 4.13 -11.24 0.14
CA SER A 256 4.85 -12.23 -0.64
C SER A 256 4.37 -12.21 -2.09
N SER A 257 5.13 -12.83 -3.00
CA SER A 257 4.68 -12.97 -4.40
C SER A 257 3.32 -13.68 -4.49
N LEU A 258 3.08 -14.65 -3.61
CA LEU A 258 1.82 -15.40 -3.55
C LEU A 258 0.68 -14.54 -3.02
N SER A 259 0.89 -13.79 -1.94
CA SER A 259 -0.14 -12.90 -1.37
C SER A 259 -0.53 -11.81 -2.37
N LYS A 260 0.44 -11.25 -3.10
CA LYS A 260 0.20 -10.27 -4.16
C LYS A 260 -0.60 -10.86 -5.32
N GLN A 261 -0.29 -12.10 -5.71
CA GLN A 261 -1.03 -12.80 -6.76
C GLN A 261 -2.49 -13.02 -6.38
N TRP A 262 -2.76 -13.55 -5.18
CA TRP A 262 -4.12 -13.80 -4.72
C TRP A 262 -4.90 -12.52 -4.43
N TYR A 263 -4.29 -11.52 -3.80
CA TYR A 263 -4.88 -10.20 -3.63
C TYR A 263 -5.35 -9.62 -4.98
N ASN A 264 -4.47 -9.61 -5.98
CA ASN A 264 -4.80 -9.12 -7.32
C ASN A 264 -5.84 -9.99 -8.02
N TYR A 265 -5.80 -11.31 -7.83
CA TYR A 265 -6.79 -12.25 -8.39
C TYR A 265 -8.20 -11.89 -7.90
N TYR A 266 -8.42 -11.81 -6.58
CA TYR A 266 -9.73 -11.49 -6.02
C TYR A 266 -10.17 -10.07 -6.37
N LYS A 267 -9.23 -9.11 -6.32
CA LYS A 267 -9.50 -7.72 -6.70
C LYS A 267 -10.01 -7.61 -8.15
N THR A 268 -9.29 -8.23 -9.07
CA THR A 268 -9.61 -8.17 -10.51
C THR A 268 -10.88 -8.96 -10.84
N LYS A 269 -11.04 -10.15 -10.26
CA LYS A 269 -12.19 -11.02 -10.51
C LYS A 269 -13.51 -10.36 -10.07
N ASN A 270 -13.50 -9.67 -8.94
CA ASN A 270 -14.71 -9.14 -8.31
C ASN A 270 -14.89 -7.63 -8.47
N GLY A 271 -13.92 -6.92 -9.04
CA GLY A 271 -13.98 -5.46 -9.22
C GLY A 271 -13.88 -4.68 -7.91
N TRP A 272 -13.08 -5.18 -6.95
CA TRP A 272 -12.82 -4.53 -5.65
C TRP A 272 -11.65 -3.54 -5.70
#